data_AF-A0A0C9ZKS5-F1
#
_entry.id   AF-A0A0C9ZKS5-F1
#
_cell.length_a   1.000
_cell.length_b   1.000
_cell.length_c   1.000
_cell.angle_alpha   90.00
_cell.angle_beta   90.00
_cell.angle_gamma   90.00
#
_symmetry.space_group_name_H-M   'P 1'
#
loop_
_entity.id
_entity.type
_entity.pdbx_description
1 polymer ?
#
loop_
_entity_poly.entity_id
_entity_poly.type
_entity_poly.pdbx_seq_one_letter_code
_entity_poly.pdbx_strand_id
1 'polypeptide(L)'
;GELAHRLIKKFYRHTNRRDVATGLTKQERRQTRIRRQLGDHTSQEMMPDIVSPHEIESSPELHHVMRALPCNAFNLASFLSENRSDPAVKNFMPKMKDHLLSQLYGYEYDGDERSFTDDERNDLRIIGGMNRVIESTILRINYTTYDIR
;
A
#
# COMPACT_ATOMS: atom_id res chain seq x y z
N GLY A 1 13.57 -12.86 30.83
CA GLY A 1 13.77 -14.29 30.47
C GLY A 1 12.76 -14.79 29.45
N GLU A 2 11.46 -14.54 29.67
CA GLU A 2 10.37 -15.13 28.86
C GLU A 2 10.26 -14.62 27.42
N LEU A 3 10.46 -13.31 27.20
CA LEU A 3 10.36 -12.71 25.88
C LEU A 3 11.42 -13.25 24.90
N ALA A 4 12.65 -13.42 25.38
CA ALA A 4 13.72 -14.05 24.61
C ALA A 4 13.39 -15.51 24.26
N HIS A 5 12.81 -16.25 25.21
CA HIS A 5 12.38 -17.64 24.99
C HIS A 5 11.25 -17.76 23.95
N ARG A 6 10.29 -16.82 23.95
CA ARG A 6 9.23 -16.74 22.91
C ARG A 6 9.83 -16.50 21.53
N LEU A 7 10.83 -15.61 21.41
CA LEU A 7 11.50 -15.33 20.14
C LEU A 7 12.26 -16.55 19.61
N ILE A 8 13.00 -17.25 20.47
CA ILE A 8 13.72 -18.47 20.09
C ILE A 8 12.74 -19.55 19.61
N LYS A 9 11.62 -19.76 20.31
CA LYS A 9 10.58 -20.70 19.85
C LYS A 9 9.97 -20.31 18.50
N LYS A 10 9.73 -19.02 18.29
CA LYS A 10 9.23 -18.49 17.01
C LYS A 10 10.21 -18.78 15.88
N PHE A 11 11.50 -18.50 16.10
CA PHE A 11 12.54 -18.76 15.10
C PHE A 11 12.75 -20.24 14.83
N TYR A 12 12.74 -21.07 15.89
CA TYR A 12 12.91 -22.51 15.77
C TYR A 12 11.90 -23.17 14.81
N ARG A 13 10.63 -22.72 14.81
CA ARG A 13 9.58 -23.18 13.88
C ARG A 13 9.95 -23.01 12.41
N HIS A 14 10.80 -22.04 12.10
CA HIS A 14 11.21 -21.69 10.74
C HIS A 14 12.61 -22.20 10.38
N THR A 15 13.20 -23.06 11.21
CA THR A 15 14.47 -23.73 10.91
C THR A 15 14.23 -25.15 10.38
N ASN A 16 15.13 -25.63 9.51
CA ASN A 16 15.09 -27.00 8.99
C ASN A 16 15.59 -28.07 9.99
N ARG A 17 15.81 -27.69 11.26
CA ARG A 17 16.27 -28.54 12.38
C ARG A 17 17.58 -29.30 12.17
N ARG A 18 18.34 -29.02 11.10
CA ARG A 18 19.65 -29.65 10.82
C ARG A 18 20.80 -28.87 11.44
N ASP A 19 20.74 -27.55 11.43
CA ASP A 19 21.69 -26.65 12.11
C ASP A 19 20.94 -25.50 12.77
N VAL A 20 20.42 -25.80 13.96
CA VAL A 20 19.51 -24.92 14.70
C VAL A 20 20.25 -23.67 15.18
N ALA A 21 21.47 -23.80 15.67
CA ALA A 21 22.23 -22.67 16.22
C ALA A 21 22.55 -21.63 15.14
N THR A 22 23.01 -22.07 13.97
CA THR A 22 23.28 -21.18 12.84
C THR A 22 21.99 -20.60 12.27
N GLY A 23 20.91 -21.39 12.21
CA GLY A 23 19.59 -20.94 11.76
C GLY A 23 19.01 -19.84 12.65
N LEU A 24 19.03 -20.03 13.96
CA LEU A 24 18.59 -19.05 14.96
C LEU A 24 19.43 -17.76 14.86
N THR A 25 20.75 -17.88 14.76
CA THR A 25 21.67 -16.74 14.65
C THR A 25 21.40 -15.94 13.37
N LYS A 26 21.19 -16.62 12.24
CA LYS A 26 20.84 -15.95 10.96
C LYS A 26 19.53 -15.19 11.06
N GLN A 27 18.52 -15.78 11.71
CA GLN A 27 17.20 -15.17 11.85
C GLN A 27 17.21 -13.97 12.80
N GLU A 28 17.93 -14.06 13.91
CA GLU A 28 18.16 -12.94 14.83
C GLU A 28 18.86 -11.78 14.11
N ARG A 29 19.99 -12.04 13.43
CA ARG A 29 20.73 -11.02 12.69
C ARG A 29 19.88 -10.34 11.63
N ARG A 30 19.04 -11.10 10.92
CA ARG A 30 18.11 -10.56 9.92
C ARG A 30 17.08 -9.63 10.57
N GLN A 31 16.47 -10.04 11.69
CA GLN A 31 15.49 -9.21 12.40
C GLN A 31 16.13 -7.94 12.96
N THR A 32 17.33 -8.05 13.53
CA THR A 32 18.09 -6.91 14.06
C THR A 32 18.49 -5.94 12.95
N ARG A 33 18.88 -6.43 11.76
CA ARG A 33 19.16 -5.58 10.60
C ARG A 33 17.94 -4.80 10.13
N ILE A 34 16.78 -5.46 10.02
CA ILE A 34 15.51 -4.81 9.63
C ILE A 34 15.14 -3.72 10.64
N ARG A 35 15.27 -4.01 11.94
CA ARG A 35 14.99 -3.02 13.01
C ARG A 35 15.92 -1.81 12.94
N ARG A 36 17.22 -2.01 12.67
CA ARG A 36 18.17 -0.91 12.51
C ARG A 36 17.86 -0.04 11.28
N GLN A 37 17.54 -0.68 10.15
CA GLN A 37 17.13 0.05 8.94
C GLN A 37 15.83 0.84 9.12
N LEU A 38 14.92 0.35 9.96
CA LEU A 38 13.69 1.06 10.29
C LEU A 38 13.92 2.18 11.34
N GLY A 39 14.88 1.99 12.25
CA GLY A 39 15.21 2.92 13.33
C GLY A 39 15.89 4.23 12.87
N ASP A 40 16.63 4.22 11.76
CA ASP A 40 17.20 5.44 11.17
C ASP A 40 16.14 6.40 10.59
N HIS A 41 14.88 5.97 10.51
CA HIS A 41 13.74 6.79 10.08
C HIS A 41 12.81 7.22 11.23
N THR A 42 13.09 6.86 12.48
CA THR A 42 12.12 7.00 13.58
C THR A 42 12.75 7.65 14.81
N SER A 43 13.00 8.95 14.73
CA SER A 43 12.98 9.82 15.91
C SER A 43 11.53 10.27 16.17
N GLN A 44 10.65 9.32 16.46
CA GLN A 44 9.35 9.58 17.06
C GLN A 44 8.81 8.25 17.58
N GLU A 45 8.65 8.18 18.89
CA GLU A 45 8.14 7.04 19.61
C GLU A 45 6.87 6.47 18.96
N MET A 46 6.98 5.29 18.37
CA MET A 46 5.84 4.39 18.20
C MET A 46 6.29 3.03 18.70
N MET A 47 5.98 2.77 19.97
CA MET A 47 5.74 1.42 20.44
C MET A 47 4.82 0.75 19.42
N PRO A 48 5.18 -0.40 18.83
CA PRO A 48 4.20 -1.18 18.10
C PRO A 48 3.36 -1.83 19.19
N ASP A 49 2.35 -1.10 19.66
CA ASP A 49 1.21 -1.74 20.27
C ASP A 49 0.73 -2.76 19.25
N ILE A 50 0.71 -4.02 19.67
CA ILE A 50 0.26 -5.12 18.83
C ILE A 50 -1.27 -4.99 18.81
N VAL A 51 -1.76 -3.96 18.10
CA VAL A 51 -3.14 -3.93 17.65
C VAL A 51 -3.20 -5.04 16.62
N SER A 52 -3.93 -6.08 16.96
CA SER A 52 -4.25 -7.17 16.05
C SER A 52 -4.75 -6.55 14.74
N PRO A 53 -4.23 -6.96 13.56
CA PRO A 53 -4.72 -6.45 12.27
C PRO A 53 -6.25 -6.55 12.09
N HIS A 54 -6.92 -7.35 12.92
CA HIS A 54 -8.36 -7.51 12.94
C HIS A 54 -9.17 -6.38 13.61
N GLU A 55 -8.57 -5.60 14.53
CA GLU A 55 -9.34 -4.62 15.32
C GLU A 55 -9.60 -3.30 14.58
N ILE A 56 -8.65 -2.84 13.74
CA ILE A 56 -8.86 -1.66 12.88
C ILE A 56 -9.77 -2.00 11.69
N GLU A 57 -9.79 -3.26 11.25
CA GLU A 57 -10.57 -3.74 10.10
C GLU A 57 -12.09 -3.79 10.34
N SER A 58 -12.56 -3.51 11.58
CA SER A 58 -13.97 -3.65 11.94
C SER A 58 -14.66 -2.33 12.31
N SER A 59 -13.98 -1.18 12.29
CA SER A 59 -14.65 0.10 12.59
C SER A 59 -15.56 0.52 11.43
N PRO A 60 -16.86 0.69 11.65
CA PRO A 60 -17.81 1.19 10.65
C PRO A 60 -17.63 2.69 10.35
N GLU A 61 -16.78 3.39 11.10
CA GLU A 61 -16.55 4.84 10.94
C GLU A 61 -15.79 5.19 9.65
N LEU A 62 -15.01 4.25 9.11
CA LEU A 62 -14.31 4.43 7.85
C LEU A 62 -15.23 4.07 6.67
N HIS A 63 -15.49 5.02 5.77
CA HIS A 63 -16.28 4.76 4.54
C HIS A 63 -15.64 3.69 3.65
N HIS A 64 -14.31 3.63 3.60
CA HIS A 64 -13.59 2.62 2.86
C HIS A 64 -12.29 2.22 3.56
N VAL A 65 -11.87 0.99 3.33
CA VAL A 65 -10.58 0.45 3.76
C VAL A 65 -9.90 -0.13 2.53
N MET A 66 -8.68 0.31 2.26
CA MET A 66 -7.86 -0.17 1.15
C MET A 66 -6.55 -0.75 1.70
N ARG A 67 -6.25 -2.00 1.36
CA ARG A 67 -5.01 -2.68 1.77
C ARG A 67 -4.20 -3.06 0.54
N ALA A 68 -3.03 -2.46 0.41
CA ALA A 68 -2.03 -2.82 -0.58
C ALA A 68 -1.02 -3.83 0.00
N LEU A 69 -0.66 -4.85 -0.79
CA LEU A 69 0.53 -5.65 -0.50
C LEU A 69 1.76 -4.98 -1.15
N PRO A 70 2.88 -4.79 -0.42
CA PRO A 70 4.09 -4.14 -0.96
C PRO A 70 4.68 -4.82 -2.21
N CYS A 71 4.30 -6.07 -2.48
CA CYS A 71 4.79 -6.85 -3.61
C CYS A 71 3.89 -6.78 -4.85
N ASN A 72 2.75 -6.10 -4.80
CA ASN A 72 1.77 -6.07 -5.90
C ASN A 72 1.96 -4.83 -6.78
N ALA A 73 3.21 -4.57 -7.17
CA ALA A 73 3.51 -3.49 -8.10
C ALA A 73 3.41 -4.00 -9.55
N PHE A 74 2.72 -3.27 -10.40
CA PHE A 74 2.60 -3.58 -11.83
C PHE A 74 2.92 -2.37 -12.71
N ASN A 75 3.15 -2.67 -14.00
CA ASN A 75 3.36 -1.66 -15.02
C ASN A 75 2.01 -1.19 -15.58
N LEU A 76 1.64 0.05 -15.30
CA LEU A 76 0.38 0.61 -15.75
C LEU A 76 0.35 0.82 -17.27
N ALA A 77 1.47 1.16 -17.92
CA ALA A 77 1.50 1.30 -19.37
C ALA A 77 1.23 -0.03 -20.08
N SER A 78 1.80 -1.12 -19.56
CA SER A 78 1.50 -2.49 -20.03
C SER A 78 0.03 -2.83 -19.84
N PHE A 79 -0.51 -2.62 -18.64
CA PHE A 79 -1.92 -2.85 -18.32
C PHE A 79 -2.88 -2.11 -19.28
N LEU A 80 -2.65 -0.82 -19.51
CA LEU A 80 -3.48 -0.03 -20.42
C LEU A 80 -3.35 -0.51 -21.87
N SER A 81 -2.18 -1.01 -22.26
CA SER A 81 -1.94 -1.52 -23.62
C SER A 81 -2.63 -2.86 -23.87
N GLU A 82 -2.67 -3.74 -22.86
CA GLU A 82 -3.31 -5.05 -22.93
C GLU A 82 -4.84 -4.92 -22.94
N ASN A 83 -5.37 -3.91 -22.23
CA ASN A 83 -6.80 -3.67 -22.10
C ASN A 83 -7.36 -2.63 -23.08
N ARG A 84 -6.67 -2.32 -24.20
CA ARG A 84 -7.08 -1.23 -25.14
C ARG A 84 -8.52 -1.33 -25.66
N SER A 85 -9.08 -2.52 -25.72
CA SER A 85 -10.47 -2.76 -26.16
C SER A 85 -11.51 -2.45 -25.08
N ASP A 86 -11.10 -2.29 -23.81
CA ASP A 86 -11.97 -1.96 -22.70
C ASP A 86 -12.31 -0.45 -22.71
N PRO A 87 -13.59 -0.08 -22.77
CA PRO A 87 -14.01 1.32 -22.66
C PRO A 87 -13.54 2.02 -21.38
N ALA A 88 -13.33 1.28 -20.28
CA ALA A 88 -12.94 1.83 -18.99
C ALA A 88 -11.50 2.39 -18.99
N VAL A 89 -10.61 1.86 -19.82
CA VAL A 89 -9.22 2.36 -19.91
C VAL A 89 -9.05 3.46 -20.97
N LYS A 90 -10.11 3.77 -21.72
CA LYS A 90 -10.07 4.79 -22.76
C LYS A 90 -9.78 6.16 -22.14
N ASN A 91 -8.77 6.84 -22.67
CA ASN A 91 -8.31 8.15 -22.18
C ASN A 91 -7.92 8.14 -20.68
N PHE A 92 -7.56 6.99 -20.13
CA PHE A 92 -7.19 6.88 -18.71
C PHE A 92 -6.04 7.81 -18.34
N MET A 93 -5.00 7.88 -19.18
CA MET A 93 -3.81 8.68 -18.90
C MET A 93 -4.09 10.19 -18.78
N PRO A 94 -4.75 10.83 -19.76
CA PRO A 94 -5.22 12.20 -19.62
C PRO A 94 -6.06 12.43 -18.36
N LYS A 95 -7.10 11.59 -18.13
CA LYS A 95 -8.00 11.71 -16.97
C LYS A 95 -7.27 11.59 -15.63
N MET A 96 -6.33 10.65 -15.53
CA MET A 96 -5.53 10.47 -14.33
C MET A 96 -4.65 11.71 -14.06
N LYS A 97 -3.99 12.25 -15.09
CA LYS A 97 -3.19 13.48 -14.94
C LYS A 97 -4.04 14.67 -14.55
N ASP A 98 -5.20 14.84 -15.17
CA ASP A 98 -6.16 15.90 -14.86
C ASP A 98 -6.62 15.83 -13.40
N HIS A 99 -6.90 14.64 -12.91
CA HIS A 99 -7.26 14.42 -11.51
C HIS A 99 -6.12 14.79 -10.55
N LEU A 100 -4.89 14.33 -10.83
CA LEU A 100 -3.72 14.63 -10.01
C LEU A 100 -3.39 16.13 -10.01
N LEU A 101 -3.49 16.80 -11.17
CA LEU A 101 -3.32 18.25 -11.28
C LEU A 101 -4.38 19.00 -10.48
N SER A 102 -5.64 18.58 -10.56
CA SER A 102 -6.73 19.20 -9.79
C SER A 102 -6.47 19.11 -8.29
N GLN A 103 -6.01 17.95 -7.81
CA GLN A 103 -5.63 17.78 -6.41
C GLN A 103 -4.41 18.62 -6.03
N LEU A 104 -3.39 18.70 -6.89
CA LEU A 104 -2.18 19.47 -6.62
C LEU A 104 -2.47 20.98 -6.55
N TYR A 105 -3.40 21.47 -7.37
CA TYR A 105 -3.86 22.86 -7.35
C TYR A 105 -4.90 23.13 -6.25
N GLY A 106 -5.38 22.10 -5.55
CA GLY A 106 -6.35 22.24 -4.47
C GLY A 106 -7.74 22.63 -4.95
N TYR A 107 -8.11 22.26 -6.18
CA TYR A 107 -9.48 22.47 -6.67
C TYR A 107 -10.44 21.51 -5.97
N GLU A 108 -11.58 22.04 -5.52
CA GLU A 108 -12.67 21.23 -5.00
C GLU A 108 -13.28 20.38 -6.11
N TYR A 109 -13.70 19.17 -5.75
CA TYR A 109 -14.40 18.28 -6.67
C TYR A 109 -15.85 18.75 -6.80
N ASP A 110 -16.17 19.39 -7.92
CA ASP A 110 -17.50 19.93 -8.24
C ASP A 110 -18.39 18.94 -9.03
N GLY A 111 -17.90 17.71 -9.24
CA GLY A 111 -18.58 16.67 -10.01
C GLY A 111 -18.21 16.66 -11.49
N ASP A 112 -17.56 17.72 -11.99
CA ASP A 112 -17.05 17.79 -13.35
C ASP A 112 -15.55 17.49 -13.39
N GLU A 113 -15.12 16.69 -14.37
CA GLU A 113 -13.70 16.48 -14.61
C GLU A 113 -13.11 17.75 -15.23
N ARG A 114 -12.35 18.52 -14.45
CA ARG A 114 -11.55 19.61 -15.01
C ARG A 114 -10.54 19.04 -16.00
N SER A 115 -10.45 19.68 -17.16
CA SER A 115 -9.50 19.29 -18.20
C SER A 115 -8.33 20.28 -18.23
N PHE A 116 -7.14 19.75 -18.42
CA PHE A 116 -5.92 20.53 -18.60
C PHE A 116 -5.42 20.38 -20.03
N THR A 117 -4.67 21.37 -20.48
CA THR A 117 -3.97 21.33 -21.77
C THR A 117 -2.85 20.27 -21.74
N ASP A 118 -2.42 19.83 -22.92
CA ASP A 118 -1.35 18.83 -23.00
C ASP A 118 -0.02 19.35 -22.43
N ASP A 119 0.24 20.65 -22.54
CA ASP A 119 1.42 21.28 -21.94
C ASP A 119 1.38 21.22 -20.41
N GLU A 120 0.26 21.60 -19.79
CA GLU A 120 0.07 21.49 -18.33
C GLU A 120 0.18 20.04 -17.84
N ARG A 121 -0.35 19.09 -18.61
CA ARG A 121 -0.20 17.65 -18.32
C ARG A 121 1.24 17.17 -18.45
N ASN A 122 2.05 17.77 -19.32
CA ASN A 122 3.44 17.40 -19.52
C ASN A 122 4.36 17.94 -18.42
N ASP A 123 3.96 19.02 -17.75
CA ASP A 123 4.62 19.54 -16.56
C ASP A 123 4.50 18.58 -15.37
N LEU A 124 3.42 17.78 -15.31
CA LEU A 124 3.26 16.74 -14.29
C LEU A 124 4.17 15.52 -14.57
N ARG A 125 5.18 15.33 -13.71
CA ARG A 125 6.14 14.21 -13.79
C ARG A 125 5.94 13.21 -12.65
N ILE A 126 5.70 11.95 -13.00
CA ILE A 126 5.62 10.83 -12.06
C ILE A 126 7.02 10.26 -11.82
N ILE A 127 7.54 10.41 -10.61
CA ILE A 127 8.88 9.92 -10.23
C ILE A 127 8.87 8.38 -10.21
N GLY A 128 9.85 7.75 -10.86
CA GLY A 128 9.88 6.29 -11.04
C GLY A 128 9.00 5.78 -12.17
N GLY A 129 8.36 6.69 -12.92
CA GLY A 129 7.47 6.38 -14.03
C GLY A 129 6.23 5.61 -13.59
N MET A 130 5.56 5.00 -14.57
CA MET A 130 4.31 4.24 -14.37
C MET A 130 4.55 2.73 -14.15
N ASN A 131 5.78 2.36 -13.80
CA ASN A 131 6.23 0.97 -13.74
C ASN A 131 5.96 0.31 -12.37
N ARG A 132 5.52 1.09 -11.38
CA ARG A 132 5.35 0.67 -9.98
C ARG A 132 4.01 1.14 -9.41
N VAL A 133 2.94 0.99 -10.17
CA VAL A 133 1.60 1.22 -9.62
C VAL A 133 1.26 0.07 -8.69
N ILE A 134 0.81 0.39 -7.47
CA ILE A 134 0.55 -0.61 -6.43
C ILE A 134 -0.91 -1.01 -6.53
N GLU A 135 -1.15 -2.28 -6.81
CA GLU A 135 -2.48 -2.87 -6.77
C GLU A 135 -2.89 -3.19 -5.33
N SER A 136 -4.12 -2.80 -4.99
CA SER A 136 -4.69 -3.15 -3.70
C SER A 136 -5.26 -4.56 -3.73
N THR A 137 -4.92 -5.36 -2.73
CA THR A 137 -5.41 -6.73 -2.61
C THR A 137 -6.81 -6.78 -2.00
N ILE A 138 -7.17 -5.78 -1.19
CA ILE A 138 -8.48 -5.66 -0.57
C ILE A 138 -8.97 -4.22 -0.72
N LEU A 139 -10.16 -4.06 -1.31
CA LEU A 139 -10.97 -2.85 -1.24
C LEU A 139 -12.27 -3.21 -0.53
N ARG A 140 -12.49 -2.61 0.65
CA ARG A 140 -13.74 -2.73 1.39
C ARG A 140 -14.43 -1.37 1.40
N ILE A 141 -15.69 -1.34 1.00
CA ILE A 141 -16.54 -0.15 1.02
C ILE A 141 -17.63 -0.41 2.06
N ASN A 142 -17.66 0.39 3.12
CA ASN A 142 -18.72 0.36 4.12
C ASN A 142 -19.81 1.33 3.64
N TYR A 143 -20.95 0.80 3.22
CA TYR A 143 -22.09 1.60 2.79
C TYR A 143 -23.31 1.32 3.68
N THR A 144 -24.13 2.34 3.89
CA THR A 144 -25.40 2.23 4.59
C THR A 144 -26.53 2.09 3.58
N THR A 145 -27.30 1.00 3.65
CA THR A 145 -28.56 0.88 2.90
C THR A 145 -29.70 1.31 3.82
N TYR A 146 -30.44 2.33 3.42
CA TYR A 146 -31.67 2.74 4.09
C TYR A 146 -32.84 1.88 3.59
N ASP A 147 -33.60 1.29 4.50
CA ASP A 147 -34.90 0.68 4.17
C ASP A 147 -35.96 1.79 4.16
N ILE A 148 -36.31 2.25 2.97
CA ILE A 148 -37.40 3.21 2.75
C ILE A 148 -38.69 2.41 2.51
N ARG A 149 -39.44 2.16 3.58
CA ARG A 149 -40.80 1.60 3.55
C ARG A 149 -41.84 2.66 3.87
#